data_AF-A0A850B619-F1
#
_entry.id   AF-A0A850B619-F1
#
_cell.length_a   1.000
_cell.length_b   1.000
_cell.length_c   1.000
_cell.angle_alpha   90.00
_cell.angle_beta   90.00
_cell.angle_gamma   90.00
#
_symmetry.space_group_name_H-M   'P 1'
#
loop_
_entity.id
_entity.type
_entity.pdbx_description
1 polymer ?
#
loop_
_entity_poly.entity_id
_entity_poly.type
_entity_poly.pdbx_seq_one_letter_code
_entity_poly.pdbx_strand_id
1 'polypeptide(L)'
;MSTGKRRSEAERAIIYAAVMGGLTNARVDQLLEQVGGRPLPPGSYEWVKRSYVPYFLGQLDRLGAAIEHPPTATHIKETLVHPHEDDDDL
;
A
#
# COMPACT_ATOMS: atom_id res chain seq x y z
N MET A 1 -10.71 -22.07 9.92
CA MET A 1 -10.34 -20.64 9.93
C MET A 1 -9.13 -20.48 9.02
N SER A 2 -9.33 -20.01 7.79
CA SER A 2 -8.22 -19.82 6.86
C SER A 2 -7.44 -18.57 7.30
N THR A 3 -6.30 -18.77 7.95
CA THR A 3 -5.27 -17.73 8.09
C THR A 3 -4.94 -17.25 6.69
N GLY A 4 -5.51 -16.11 6.30
CA GLY A 4 -5.35 -15.56 4.94
C GLY A 4 -3.87 -15.43 4.64
N LYS A 5 -3.39 -16.12 3.60
CA LYS A 5 -2.00 -16.04 3.16
C LYS A 5 -1.66 -14.56 2.95
N ARG A 6 -0.67 -14.06 3.70
CA ARG A 6 -0.17 -12.69 3.50
C ARG A 6 0.28 -12.55 2.05
N ARG A 7 -0.01 -11.38 1.46
CA ARG A 7 0.48 -11.04 0.12
C ARG A 7 2.02 -11.13 0.08
N SER A 8 2.61 -11.46 -1.05
CA SER A 8 4.06 -11.39 -1.24
C SER A 8 4.53 -9.94 -1.41
N GLU A 9 5.84 -9.72 -1.39
CA GLU A 9 6.46 -8.43 -1.71
C GLU A 9 6.11 -8.00 -3.14
N ALA A 10 6.20 -8.92 -4.11
CA ALA A 10 5.83 -8.64 -5.50
C ALA A 10 4.35 -8.24 -5.63
N GLU A 11 3.44 -8.93 -4.93
CA GLU A 11 2.02 -8.56 -4.92
C GLU A 11 1.82 -7.17 -4.31
N ARG A 12 2.50 -6.85 -3.19
CA ARG A 12 2.42 -5.52 -2.55
C ARG A 12 2.98 -4.42 -3.45
N ALA A 13 4.12 -4.66 -4.10
CA ALA A 13 4.72 -3.71 -5.03
C ALA A 13 3.77 -3.38 -6.18
N ILE A 14 3.14 -4.40 -6.78
CA ILE A 14 2.12 -4.21 -7.82
C ILE A 14 0.96 -3.37 -7.28
N ILE A 15 0.39 -3.74 -6.13
CA ILE A 15 -0.77 -3.04 -5.56
C ILE A 15 -0.45 -1.57 -5.28
N TYR A 16 0.64 -1.28 -4.57
CA TYR A 16 0.99 0.08 -4.19
C TYR A 16 1.35 0.95 -5.40
N ALA A 17 2.23 0.46 -6.28
CA ALA A 17 2.63 1.22 -7.47
C ALA A 17 1.46 1.45 -8.43
N ALA A 18 0.60 0.45 -8.64
CA ALA A 18 -0.54 0.58 -9.54
C ALA A 18 -1.61 1.53 -8.99
N VAL A 19 -1.90 1.48 -7.68
CA VAL A 19 -2.85 2.40 -7.04
C VAL A 19 -2.31 3.84 -7.05
N MET A 20 -1.02 4.03 -6.74
CA MET A 20 -0.37 5.35 -6.85
C MET A 20 -0.37 5.89 -8.28
N GLY A 21 -0.11 5.01 -9.26
CA GLY A 21 -0.16 5.33 -10.69
C GLY A 21 -1.56 5.49 -11.27
N GLY A 22 -2.62 5.31 -10.47
CA GLY A 22 -4.01 5.48 -10.90
C GLY A 22 -4.53 4.39 -11.84
N LEU A 23 -3.93 3.20 -11.84
CA LEU A 23 -4.42 2.07 -12.63
C LEU A 23 -5.77 1.58 -12.12
N THR A 24 -6.62 1.08 -13.02
CA THR A 24 -7.91 0.52 -12.64
C THR A 24 -7.74 -0.79 -11.84
N ASN A 25 -8.71 -1.12 -10.98
CA ASN A 25 -8.70 -2.37 -10.22
C ASN A 25 -8.55 -3.60 -11.14
N ALA A 26 -9.24 -3.62 -12.29
CA ALA A 26 -9.10 -4.69 -13.28
C ALA A 26 -7.67 -4.83 -13.81
N ARG A 27 -6.94 -3.72 -13.98
CA ARG A 27 -5.54 -3.77 -14.40
C ARG A 27 -4.63 -4.28 -13.28
N VAL A 28 -4.92 -3.94 -12.02
CA VAL A 28 -4.22 -4.49 -10.85
C VAL A 28 -4.39 -6.01 -10.79
N ASP A 29 -5.61 -6.50 -10.96
CA ASP A 29 -5.90 -7.94 -10.94
C ASP A 29 -5.14 -8.70 -12.04
N GLN A 30 -5.07 -8.14 -13.26
CA GLN A 30 -4.27 -8.71 -14.35
C GLN A 30 -2.77 -8.78 -14.02
N LEU A 31 -2.22 -7.76 -13.37
CA LEU A 31 -0.81 -7.76 -12.98
C LEU A 31 -0.54 -8.76 -11.84
N LEU A 32 -1.48 -8.89 -10.90
CA LEU A 32 -1.38 -9.88 -9.83
C LEU A 32 -1.37 -11.31 -10.39
N GLU A 33 -2.20 -11.59 -11.39
CA GLU A 33 -2.24 -12.90 -12.06
C GLU A 33 -0.88 -13.26 -12.69
N GLN A 34 -0.19 -12.30 -13.31
CA GLN A 34 1.14 -12.51 -13.92
C GLN A 34 2.21 -12.99 -12.94
N VAL A 35 2.06 -12.68 -11.64
CA VAL A 35 2.97 -13.12 -10.58
C VAL A 35 2.41 -14.27 -9.74
N GLY A 36 1.35 -14.94 -10.21
CA GLY A 36 0.68 -16.02 -9.49
C GLY A 36 -0.10 -15.55 -8.24
N GLY A 37 -0.36 -14.25 -8.16
CA GLY A 37 -1.15 -13.62 -7.12
C GLY A 37 -2.65 -13.75 -7.35
N ARG A 38 -3.43 -13.51 -6.31
CA ARG A 38 -4.91 -13.54 -6.38
C ARG A 38 -5.49 -12.16 -6.68
N PRO A 39 -6.69 -12.04 -7.28
CA PRO A 39 -7.38 -10.76 -7.38
C PRO A 39 -7.54 -10.06 -6.03
N LEU A 40 -7.64 -8.73 -6.04
CA LEU A 40 -7.91 -7.97 -4.83
C LEU A 40 -9.33 -8.24 -4.31
N PRO A 41 -9.51 -8.38 -2.98
CA PRO A 41 -10.85 -8.43 -2.41
C PRO A 41 -11.62 -7.13 -2.71
N PRO A 42 -12.96 -7.19 -2.82
CA PRO A 42 -13.79 -6.00 -3.00
C PRO A 42 -13.46 -4.93 -1.94
N GLY A 43 -13.31 -3.68 -2.38
CA GLY A 43 -13.00 -2.54 -1.51
C GLY A 43 -11.54 -2.42 -1.05
N SER A 44 -10.69 -3.43 -1.27
CA SER A 44 -9.26 -3.36 -0.90
C SER A 44 -8.52 -2.31 -1.73
N TYR A 45 -8.84 -2.18 -3.02
CA TYR A 45 -8.29 -1.14 -3.89
C TYR A 45 -8.57 0.27 -3.33
N GLU A 46 -9.82 0.57 -3.01
CA GLU A 46 -10.21 1.88 -2.46
C GLU A 46 -9.62 2.14 -1.07
N TRP A 47 -9.48 1.10 -0.25
CA TRP A 47 -8.83 1.23 1.05
C TRP A 47 -7.34 1.56 0.91
N VAL A 48 -6.61 0.86 0.03
CA VAL A 48 -5.21 1.18 -0.25
C VAL A 48 -5.10 2.61 -0.82
N LYS A 49 -5.97 2.98 -1.76
CA LYS A 49 -5.99 4.32 -2.33
C LYS A 49 -6.20 5.40 -1.26
N ARG A 50 -7.14 5.20 -0.34
CA ARG A 50 -7.47 6.18 0.70
C ARG A 50 -6.41 6.26 1.81
N SER A 51 -5.78 5.13 2.16
CA SER A 51 -4.87 5.06 3.31
C SER A 51 -3.40 5.15 2.91
N TYR A 52 -2.97 4.41 1.89
CA TYR A 52 -1.57 4.31 1.53
C TYR A 52 -1.09 5.42 0.61
N VAL A 53 -1.93 5.91 -0.32
CA VAL A 53 -1.51 6.99 -1.22
C VAL A 53 -1.12 8.25 -0.44
N PRO A 54 -1.93 8.77 0.51
CA PRO A 54 -1.50 9.91 1.33
C PRO A 54 -0.26 9.60 2.17
N TYR A 55 -0.14 8.37 2.67
CA TYR A 55 0.98 7.93 3.49
C TYR A 55 2.31 7.94 2.73
N PHE A 56 2.28 7.57 1.45
CA PHE A 56 3.45 7.62 0.56
C PHE A 56 3.71 9.00 -0.03
N LEU A 57 2.66 9.79 -0.32
CA LEU A 57 2.83 11.13 -0.87
C LEU A 57 3.57 12.07 0.09
N GLY A 58 3.43 11.87 1.41
CA GLY A 58 4.21 12.62 2.40
C GLY A 58 5.70 12.26 2.39
N GLN A 59 6.05 10.99 2.10
CA GLN A 59 7.41 10.45 2.17
C GLN A 59 7.50 9.20 1.26
N LEU A 60 8.01 9.37 0.03
CA LEU A 60 8.01 8.32 -1.01
C LEU A 60 8.93 7.14 -0.69
N ASP A 61 9.97 7.34 0.11
CA ASP A 61 10.87 6.33 0.64
C ASP A 61 10.15 5.25 1.46
N ARG A 62 9.00 5.59 2.08
CA ARG A 62 8.15 4.63 2.79
C ARG A 62 7.56 3.54 1.90
N LEU A 63 7.55 3.73 0.58
CA LEU A 63 7.04 2.72 -0.36
C LEU A 63 7.84 1.42 -0.27
N GLY A 64 9.18 1.49 -0.29
CA GLY A 64 10.04 0.32 -0.19
C GLY A 64 9.84 -0.41 1.14
N ALA A 65 9.83 0.35 2.24
CA ALA A 65 9.58 -0.19 3.57
C ALA A 65 8.19 -0.88 3.68
N ALA A 66 7.14 -0.30 3.10
CA ALA A 66 5.81 -0.91 3.09
C ALA A 66 5.72 -2.16 2.21
N ILE A 67 6.54 -2.26 1.15
CA ILE A 67 6.65 -3.45 0.32
C ILE A 67 7.30 -4.60 1.12
N GLU A 68 8.35 -4.35 1.89
CA GLU A 68 9.01 -5.41 2.69
C GLU A 68 8.20 -5.73 3.96
N HIS A 69 7.78 -4.68 4.66
CA HIS A 69 7.15 -4.72 5.98
C HIS A 69 5.89 -3.83 5.99
N PRO A 70 4.73 -4.36 5.55
CA PRO A 70 3.52 -3.55 5.43
C PRO A 70 3.07 -3.01 6.81
N PRO A 71 2.88 -1.69 6.95
CA PRO A 71 2.47 -1.09 8.21
C PRO A 71 1.05 -1.51 8.61
N THR A 72 0.76 -1.42 9.90
CA THR A 72 -0.59 -1.64 10.41
C THR A 72 -1.49 -0.45 10.06
N ALA A 73 -2.81 -0.69 10.01
CA ALA A 73 -3.78 0.39 9.77
C ALA A 73 -3.69 1.50 10.84
N THR A 74 -3.40 1.13 12.09
CA THR A 74 -3.20 2.07 13.20
C THR A 74 -1.99 2.97 12.93
N HIS A 75 -0.85 2.39 12.55
CA HIS A 75 0.36 3.15 12.25
C HIS A 75 0.14 4.15 11.12
N ILE A 76 -0.47 3.71 10.01
CA ILE A 76 -0.80 4.60 8.88
C ILE A 76 -1.68 5.77 9.36
N LYS A 77 -2.71 5.48 10.18
CA LYS A 77 -3.61 6.51 10.68
C LYS A 77 -2.88 7.52 11.58
N GLU A 78 -2.03 7.05 12.49
CA GLU A 78 -1.23 7.91 13.36
C GLU A 78 -0.32 8.84 12.56
N THR A 79 0.40 8.30 11.57
CA THR A 79 1.28 9.08 10.69
C THR A 79 0.53 10.12 9.85
N LEU A 80 -0.72 9.83 9.46
CA LEU A 80 -1.55 10.78 8.72
C LEU A 80 -2.17 11.87 9.60
N VAL A 81 -2.32 11.63 10.91
CA VAL A 81 -2.85 12.60 11.87
C VAL A 81 -1.74 13.50 12.43
N HIS A 82 -0.54 12.94 12.62
CA HIS A 82 0.66 13.65 13.03
C HIS A 82 1.72 13.48 11.93
N PRO A 83 1.64 14.24 10.82
CA PRO A 83 2.75 14.30 9.90
C PRO A 83 3.96 14.74 10.73
N HIS A 84 5.07 14.01 10.63
CA HIS A 84 6.30 14.34 11.36
C HIS A 84 6.64 15.79 11.02
N GLU A 85 6.50 16.69 11.99
CA GLU A 85 7.14 18.00 11.95
C GLU A 85 8.62 17.66 12.09
N ASP A 86 9.32 17.57 10.96
CA ASP A 86 10.77 17.55 10.99
C ASP A 86 11.18 18.86 11.68
N ASP A 87 11.72 18.73 12.90
CA ASP A 87 12.32 19.83 13.64
C ASP A 87 13.32 20.55 12.71
N ASP A 88 12.95 21.75 12.27
CA ASP A 88 13.85 22.80 11.80
C ASP A 88 14.72 23.24 12.99
N ASP A 89 15.61 22.36 13.44
CA ASP A 89 16.70 22.68 14.37
C ASP A 89 18.02 22.21 13.74
N LEU A 90 18.54 23.04 12.81
CA LEU A 90 19.98 23.10 12.51
C LEU A 90 20.45 24.52 12.15
#